data_AF-A0A955WJP4-F1
#
_entry.id   AF-A0A955WJP4-F1
#
_cell.length_a   1.000
_cell.length_b   1.000
_cell.length_c   1.000
_cell.angle_alpha   90.00
_cell.angle_beta   90.00
_cell.angle_gamma   90.00
#
_symmetry.space_group_name_H-M   'P 1'
#
loop_
_entity.id
_entity.type
_entity.pdbx_description
1 polymer ?
#
loop_
_entity_poly.entity_id
_entity_poly.type
_entity_poly.pdbx_seq_one_letter_code
_entity_poly.pdbx_strand_id
1 'polypeptide(L)'
;FHLGVSPQVAEKFLDQLERRMGEMSALGYAPVLLTAPELRRPVRNLIERFIPGLMVISHKEIAPGIQVDAFGDVGRGAAPAAMPSAATGRRAPAGLQPSPA
;
A
#
# COMPACT_ATOMS: atom_id res chain seq x y z
N PHE A 1 -11.89 4.56 18.79
CA PHE A 1 -12.07 5.47 17.64
C PHE A 1 -12.79 4.72 16.54
N HIS A 2 -14.00 5.15 16.19
CA HIS A 2 -14.75 4.65 15.03
C HIS A 2 -14.60 5.68 13.90
N LEU A 3 -14.34 5.23 12.67
CA LEU A 3 -14.27 6.13 11.53
C LEU A 3 -15.71 6.47 11.11
N GLY A 4 -16.14 7.71 11.33
CA GLY A 4 -17.43 8.22 10.89
C GLY A 4 -17.40 8.56 9.40
N VAL A 5 -17.38 7.55 8.52
CA VAL A 5 -17.49 7.71 7.07
C VAL A 5 -18.89 7.37 6.60
N SER A 6 -19.40 8.11 5.61
CA SER A 6 -20.63 7.70 4.93
C SER A 6 -20.35 6.44 4.09
N PRO A 7 -21.37 5.58 3.88
CA PRO A 7 -21.23 4.37 3.06
C PRO A 7 -20.67 4.67 1.66
N GLN A 8 -21.14 5.73 1.00
CA GLN A 8 -20.67 6.07 -0.35
C GLN A 8 -19.19 6.46 -0.39
N VAL A 9 -18.65 7.04 0.69
CA VAL A 9 -17.22 7.36 0.75
C VAL A 9 -16.40 6.10 0.99
N ALA A 10 -16.89 5.19 1.84
CA ALA A 10 -16.23 3.91 2.09
C ALA A 10 -16.19 3.03 0.83
N GLU A 11 -17.30 2.92 0.11
CA GLU A 11 -17.40 2.19 -1.17
C GLU A 11 -16.41 2.74 -2.19
N LYS A 12 -16.45 4.06 -2.45
CA LYS A 12 -15.49 4.69 -3.38
C LYS A 12 -14.04 4.49 -2.99
N PHE A 13 -13.75 4.53 -1.68
CA PHE A 13 -12.40 4.27 -1.18
C PHE A 13 -11.96 2.84 -1.47
N LEU A 14 -12.82 1.85 -1.19
CA LEU A 14 -12.55 0.44 -1.45
C LEU A 14 -12.36 0.17 -2.95
N ASP A 15 -13.24 0.69 -3.81
CA ASP A 15 -13.15 0.52 -5.26
C ASP A 15 -11.84 1.07 -5.83
N GLN A 16 -11.41 2.23 -5.35
CA GLN A 16 -10.14 2.83 -5.75
C GLN A 16 -8.95 2.00 -5.24
N LEU A 17 -9.01 1.51 -4.01
CA LEU A 17 -7.96 0.70 -3.40
C LEU A 17 -7.77 -0.63 -4.16
N GLU A 18 -8.86 -1.35 -4.43
CA GLU A 18 -8.82 -2.62 -5.16
C GLU A 18 -8.25 -2.44 -6.57
N ARG A 19 -8.65 -1.39 -7.28
CA ARG A 19 -8.11 -1.08 -8.60
C ARG A 19 -6.59 -0.86 -8.55
N ARG A 20 -6.10 -0.04 -7.61
CA ARG A 20 -4.67 0.25 -7.46
C ARG A 20 -3.88 -0.99 -7.07
N MET A 21 -4.44 -1.81 -6.19
CA MET A 21 -3.84 -3.10 -5.82
C MET A 21 -3.73 -4.02 -7.02
N GLY A 22 -4.77 -4.11 -7.85
CA GLY A 22 -4.77 -4.87 -9.10
C GLY A 22 -3.68 -4.39 -10.07
N GLU A 23 -3.56 -3.07 -10.26
CA GLU A 23 -2.51 -2.46 -11.09
C GLU A 23 -1.10 -2.82 -10.58
N MET A 24 -0.84 -2.73 -9.27
CA MET A 24 0.45 -3.11 -8.67
C MET A 24 0.74 -4.61 -8.80
N SER A 25 -0.29 -5.44 -8.56
CA SER A 25 -0.16 -6.90 -8.57
C SER A 25 0.09 -7.41 -9.99
N ALA A 26 -0.52 -6.79 -11.00
CA ALA A 26 -0.27 -7.09 -12.42
C ALA A 26 1.18 -6.81 -12.84
N LEU A 27 1.86 -5.89 -12.15
CA LEU A 27 3.28 -5.58 -12.34
C LEU A 27 4.20 -6.48 -11.49
N GLY A 28 3.65 -7.43 -10.73
CA GLY A 28 4.39 -8.35 -9.87
C GLY A 28 4.77 -7.79 -8.50
N TYR A 29 4.27 -6.61 -8.12
CA TYR A 29 4.50 -6.03 -6.80
C TYR A 29 3.45 -6.48 -5.78
N ALA A 30 3.89 -6.73 -4.53
CA ALA A 30 2.98 -6.93 -3.42
C ALA A 30 2.51 -5.55 -2.89
N PRO A 31 1.20 -5.24 -2.94
CA PRO A 31 0.70 -3.94 -2.52
C PRO A 31 0.76 -3.77 -1.00
N VAL A 32 1.12 -2.56 -0.56
CA VAL A 32 1.10 -2.13 0.85
C VAL A 32 0.47 -0.75 0.92
N LEU A 33 -0.46 -0.55 1.87
CA LEU A 33 -1.11 0.73 2.07
C LEU A 33 -0.36 1.56 3.12
N LEU A 34 0.18 2.70 2.69
CA LEU A 34 0.83 3.67 3.57
C LEU A 34 -0.19 4.73 4.03
N THR A 35 -0.16 5.07 5.31
CA THR A 35 -1.11 6.00 5.94
C THR A 35 -0.43 6.96 6.93
N ALA A 36 -1.18 7.96 7.40
CA ALA A 36 -0.82 8.70 8.61
C ALA A 36 -1.01 7.82 9.87
N PRO A 37 -0.18 7.96 10.92
CA PRO A 37 -0.24 7.15 12.15
C PRO A 37 -1.62 7.09 12.78
N GLU A 38 -2.33 8.22 12.76
CA GLU A 38 -3.67 8.38 13.33
C GLU A 38 -4.74 7.60 12.54
N LEU A 39 -4.50 7.40 11.24
CA LEU A 39 -5.42 6.72 10.33
C LEU A 39 -5.17 5.22 10.24
N ARG A 40 -3.98 4.73 10.62
CA ARG A 40 -3.58 3.32 10.46
C ARG A 40 -4.61 2.34 11.05
N ARG A 41 -5.00 2.53 12.31
CA ARG A 41 -6.00 1.66 12.99
C ARG A 41 -7.40 1.79 12.37
N PRO A 42 -7.98 3.00 12.22
CA PRO A 42 -9.27 3.16 11.56
C PRO A 42 -9.34 2.57 10.15
N VAL A 43 -8.29 2.76 9.34
CA VAL A 43 -8.20 2.23 7.98
C VAL A 43 -8.11 0.71 7.99
N ARG A 44 -7.23 0.12 8.81
CA ARG A 44 -7.15 -1.35 8.95
C ARG A 44 -8.51 -1.93 9.33
N ASN A 45 -9.19 -1.37 10.34
CA ASN A 45 -10.50 -1.84 10.77
C ASN A 45 -11.57 -1.74 9.66
N LEU A 46 -11.50 -0.69 8.83
CA LEU A 46 -12.40 -0.52 7.69
C LEU A 46 -12.15 -1.59 6.64
N ILE A 47 -10.89 -1.79 6.24
CA ILE A 47 -10.57 -2.62 5.07
C ILE A 47 -10.43 -4.11 5.40
N GLU A 48 -10.09 -4.49 6.63
CA GLU A 48 -9.76 -5.88 6.99
C GLU A 48 -10.92 -6.85 6.76
N ARG A 49 -12.15 -6.33 6.80
CA ARG A 49 -13.38 -7.10 6.49
C ARG A 49 -13.52 -7.45 5.02
N PHE A 50 -12.88 -6.68 4.13
CA PHE A 50 -12.98 -6.80 2.68
C PHE A 50 -11.69 -7.35 2.07
N ILE A 51 -10.55 -6.90 2.59
CA ILE A 51 -9.20 -7.19 2.08
C ILE A 51 -8.29 -7.59 3.26
N PRO A 52 -8.49 -8.79 3.84
CA PRO A 52 -7.78 -9.20 5.07
C PRO A 52 -6.24 -9.27 4.88
N GLY A 53 -5.79 -9.59 3.67
CA GLY A 53 -4.37 -9.75 3.34
C GLY A 53 -3.60 -8.45 3.07
N LEU A 54 -4.25 -7.29 2.97
CA LEU A 54 -3.54 -6.05 2.69
C LEU A 54 -2.85 -5.51 3.96
N MET A 55 -1.53 -5.35 3.89
CA MET A 55 -0.77 -4.68 4.94
C MET A 55 -1.08 -3.18 4.95
N VAL A 56 -1.36 -2.66 6.15
CA VAL A 56 -1.59 -1.23 6.39
C VAL A 56 -0.54 -0.75 7.37
N ILE A 57 0.36 0.10 6.90
CA ILE A 57 1.44 0.68 7.70
C ILE A 57 1.29 2.19 7.81
N SER A 58 1.87 2.78 8.84
CA SER A 58 2.02 4.22 8.94
C SER A 58 3.43 4.67 8.58
N HIS A 59 3.59 5.94 8.20
CA HIS A 59 4.93 6.47 7.94
C HIS A 59 5.88 6.42 9.16
N LYS A 60 5.35 6.30 10.38
CA LYS A 60 6.16 6.14 11.60
C LYS A 60 6.69 4.72 11.81
N GLU A 61 6.20 3.75 11.04
CA GLU A 61 6.64 2.35 11.11
C GLU A 61 7.78 2.07 10.10
N ILE A 62 8.15 3.07 9.30
CA ILE A 62 9.25 3.00 8.35
C ILE A 62 10.56 3.37 9.08
N ALA A 63 11.55 2.49 9.01
CA ALA A 63 12.86 2.77 9.59
C ALA A 63 13.54 3.97 8.88
N PRO A 64 14.32 4.79 9.61
CA PRO A 64 15.09 5.87 9.00
C PRO A 64 16.00 5.34 7.88
N GLY A 65 16.08 6.08 6.77
CA GLY A 65 16.93 5.74 5.63
C GLY A 65 16.31 4.77 4.61
N ILE A 66 15.09 4.29 4.84
CA ILE A 66 14.31 3.56 3.83
C ILE A 66 13.68 4.56 2.86
N GLN A 67 13.93 4.37 1.55
CA GLN A 67 13.24 5.10 0.50
C GLN A 67 11.88 4.43 0.22
N VAL A 68 10.85 5.26 0.04
CA VAL A 68 9.50 4.81 -0.27
C VAL A 68 9.00 5.54 -1.49
N ASP A 69 8.67 4.76 -2.52
CA ASP A 69 8.07 5.24 -3.75
C ASP A 69 6.58 4.90 -3.75
N ALA A 70 5.74 5.92 -3.82
CA ALA A 70 4.30 5.75 -3.91
C ALA A 70 3.91 5.37 -5.34
N PHE A 71 3.18 4.26 -5.50
CA PHE A 71 2.60 3.86 -6.79
C PHE A 71 1.40 4.74 -7.19
N GLY A 72 0.69 5.28 -6.21
CA GLY A 72 -0.43 6.18 -6.41
C GLY A 72 -1.22 6.41 -5.12
N ASP A 73 -2.14 7.36 -5.17
CA ASP A 73 -2.97 7.76 -4.04
C ASP A 73 -4.37 7.14 -4.10
N VAL A 74 -5.02 7.06 -2.94
CA VAL A 74 -6.43 6.64 -2.78
C VAL A 74 -7.16 7.70 -1.97
N GLY A 75 -8.23 8.28 -2.52
CA GLY A 75 -8.97 9.36 -1.87
C GLY A 75 -9.66 10.33 -2.82
N ARG A 76 -10.18 11.44 -2.27
CA ARG A 76 -10.98 12.42 -3.03
C ARG A 76 -10.19 13.20 -4.10
N GLY A 77 -8.85 13.21 -4.03
CA GLY A 77 -7.97 13.87 -4.99
C GLY A 77 -6.94 12.93 -5.61
N ALA A 78 -7.19 11.61 -5.59
CA ALA A 78 -6.26 10.63 -6.11
C ALA A 78 -5.94 10.90 -7.59
N ALA A 79 -4.69 11.27 -7.88
CA ALA A 79 -4.21 11.36 -9.25
C ALA A 79 -4.23 9.95 -9.90
N PRO A 80 -4.40 9.87 -11.24
CA PRO A 80 -4.14 8.62 -11.95
C PRO A 80 -2.74 8.13 -11.60
N ALA A 81 -2.57 6.82 -11.37
CA ALA A 81 -1.29 6.22 -10.99
C ALA A 81 -0.22 6.65 -12.00
N ALA A 82 0.62 7.61 -11.60
CA ALA A 82 1.84 7.90 -12.31
C ALA A 82 2.79 6.79 -11.89
N MET A 83 3.32 6.05 -12.88
CA MET A 83 4.33 5.04 -12.63
C MET A 83 5.45 5.63 -11.75
N PRO A 84 6.00 4.88 -10.78
CA PRO A 84 7.21 5.31 -10.11
C PRO A 84 8.30 5.46 -11.18
N SER A 85 8.86 6.66 -11.28
CA SER A 85 9.98 6.95 -12.15
C SER A 85 11.10 5.94 -11.86
N ALA A 86 11.35 5.06 -12.82
CA ALA A 86 12.43 4.10 -12.79
C ALA A 86 13.79 4.82 -12.75
N ALA A 87 14.26 5.21 -11.57
CA ALA A 87 15.65 5.57 -11.30
C ALA A 87 15.86 5.81 -9.79
N THR A 88 16.18 4.78 -9.02
CA THR A 88 17.47 4.71 -8.28
C THR A 88 17.52 3.49 -7.35
N GLY A 89 18.38 2.53 -7.72
CA GLY A 89 19.08 1.57 -6.86
C GLY A 89 18.34 0.86 -5.72
N ARG A 90 17.94 -0.40 -5.94
CA ARG A 90 18.80 -1.57 -5.64
C ARG A 90 18.07 -2.90 -5.86
N ARG A 91 18.83 -3.83 -6.46
CA ARG A 91 18.65 -5.27 -6.59
C ARG A 91 17.84 -5.94 -5.47
N ALA A 92 16.92 -6.80 -5.88
CA ALA A 92 16.45 -7.93 -5.08
C ALA A 92 17.64 -8.73 -4.51
N PRO A 93 17.57 -9.24 -3.26
CA PRO A 93 18.60 -10.13 -2.75
C PRO A 93 18.61 -11.40 -3.60
N ALA A 94 19.74 -11.60 -4.28
CA ALA A 94 20.04 -12.81 -5.04
C ALA A 94 20.02 -14.03 -4.11
N GLY A 95 19.31 -15.07 -4.54
CA GLY A 95 19.63 -16.48 -4.30
C GLY A 95 19.91 -16.90 -2.85
N LEU A 96 18.89 -17.47 -2.20
CA LEU A 96 19.13 -18.60 -1.30
C LEU A 96 19.60 -19.78 -2.18
N GLN A 97 20.91 -19.87 -2.43
CA GLN A 97 21.54 -21.12 -2.86
C GLN A 97 22.18 -21.76 -1.63
N PRO A 98 21.71 -22.94 -1.18
CA PRO A 98 22.44 -23.69 -0.16
C PRO A 98 23.76 -24.23 -0.76
N SER A 99 24.85 -24.00 -0.03
CA SER A 99 26.20 -24.51 -0.34
C SER A 99 26.22 -26.04 -0.33
N PRO A 100 26.94 -26.71 -1.25
CA PRO A 100 27.18 -28.15 -1.14
C PRO A 100 28.22 -28.43 -0.05
N ALA A 101 28.05 -29.57 0.62
CA ALA A 101 29.07 -30.27 1.38
C ALA A 101 29.39 -31.59 0.64
#